data_AF-A4YYV2-F1
#
_entry.id   AF-A4YYV2-F1
#
_cell.length_a   1.000
_cell.length_b   1.000
_cell.length_c   1.000
_cell.angle_alpha   90.00
_cell.angle_beta   90.00
_cell.angle_gamma   90.00
#
_symmetry.space_group_name_H-M   'P 1'
#
loop_
_entity.id
_entity.type
_entity.pdbx_description
1 polymer ?
#
loop_
_entity_poly.entity_id
_entity_poly.type
_entity_poly.pdbx_seq_one_letter_code
_entity_poly.pdbx_strand_id
1 'polypeptide(L)'
;MQMLELVSEPDTINFGDLPEEIDALLQQGVAAYRRDHARADRLFRQALAAAPQELPTYFCLYKIHTYQGHLDEAKAVAELGLIEAARQAGWSSDWRQWAPHDPLPDGAGRFALYTLKALAFIHLRKNDPESAVEMLAALRQLDPSGAVGWPVVAALADGLGAE
;
A
#
# COMPACT_ATOMS: atom_id res chain seq x y z
N MET A 1 -32.12 4.85 -31.97
CA MET A 1 -30.88 5.31 -31.32
C MET A 1 -31.14 5.29 -29.82
N GLN A 2 -30.81 4.16 -29.18
CA GLN A 2 -31.15 3.89 -27.78
C GLN A 2 -29.93 4.26 -26.94
N MET A 3 -30.07 5.33 -26.15
CA MET A 3 -29.06 5.80 -25.21
C MET A 3 -29.19 4.96 -23.94
N LEU A 4 -28.32 3.96 -23.80
CA LEU A 4 -28.13 3.27 -22.53
C LEU A 4 -27.27 4.19 -21.66
N GLU A 5 -27.92 5.00 -20.83
CA GLU A 5 -27.29 5.52 -19.62
C GLU A 5 -26.97 4.32 -18.72
N LEU A 6 -25.73 3.82 -18.80
CA LEU A 6 -25.16 3.09 -17.68
C LEU A 6 -24.90 4.12 -16.58
N VAL A 7 -25.88 4.29 -15.70
CA VAL A 7 -25.64 4.76 -14.35
C VAL A 7 -24.79 3.68 -13.68
N SER A 8 -23.46 3.81 -13.77
CA SER A 8 -22.56 3.00 -12.95
C SER A 8 -22.76 3.43 -11.49
N GLU A 9 -23.28 2.52 -10.68
CA GLU A 9 -23.28 2.65 -9.22
C GLU A 9 -21.85 3.00 -8.76
N PRO A 10 -21.64 3.84 -7.73
CA PRO A 10 -20.30 4.09 -7.25
C PRO A 10 -19.74 2.76 -6.71
N ASP A 11 -18.76 2.19 -7.41
CA ASP A 11 -18.01 1.01 -6.97
C ASP A 11 -17.38 1.32 -5.59
N THR A 12 -18.08 0.97 -4.51
CA THR A 12 -17.55 1.06 -3.15
C THR A 12 -16.38 0.11 -3.03
N ILE A 13 -15.25 0.61 -2.54
CA ILE A 13 -14.05 -0.20 -2.38
C ILE A 13 -14.21 -1.09 -1.15
N ASN A 14 -14.04 -2.40 -1.28
CA ASN A 14 -14.02 -3.28 -0.11
C ASN A 14 -12.68 -3.12 0.64
N PHE A 15 -12.71 -2.53 1.83
CA PHE A 15 -11.55 -2.37 2.71
C PHE A 15 -11.42 -3.47 3.78
N GLY A 16 -12.32 -4.45 3.79
CA GLY A 16 -12.43 -5.46 4.84
C GLY A 16 -13.37 -5.07 5.97
N ASP A 17 -13.28 -5.79 7.08
CA ASP A 17 -14.11 -5.56 8.26
C ASP A 17 -13.57 -4.35 9.06
N LEU A 18 -14.12 -3.17 8.79
CA LEU A 18 -13.78 -1.92 9.45
C LEU A 18 -14.94 -1.41 10.32
N PRO A 19 -14.66 -0.61 11.36
CA PRO A 19 -15.70 0.21 12.00
C PRO A 19 -16.37 1.11 10.96
N GLU A 20 -17.70 1.21 11.01
CA GLU A 20 -18.53 1.91 10.00
C GLU A 20 -18.06 3.36 9.75
N GLU A 21 -17.69 4.09 10.80
CA GLU A 21 -17.20 5.47 10.70
C GLU A 21 -15.87 5.56 9.94
N ILE A 22 -15.00 4.56 10.07
CA ILE A 22 -13.71 4.50 9.38
C ILE A 22 -13.91 4.13 7.91
N ASP A 23 -14.73 3.12 7.62
CA ASP A 23 -15.08 2.78 6.24
C ASP A 23 -15.68 4.00 5.53
N ALA A 24 -16.64 4.69 6.16
CA ALA A 24 -17.27 5.88 5.60
C ALA A 24 -16.25 6.99 5.26
N LEU A 25 -15.24 7.22 6.11
CA LEU A 25 -14.17 8.17 5.82
C LEU A 25 -13.32 7.72 4.62
N LEU A 26 -12.98 6.44 4.54
CA LEU A 26 -12.21 5.90 3.41
C LEU A 26 -12.99 5.97 2.10
N GLN A 27 -14.27 5.58 2.08
CA GLN A 27 -15.13 5.71 0.89
C GLN A 27 -15.23 7.16 0.42
N GLN A 28 -15.44 8.11 1.35
CA GLN A 28 -15.47 9.53 1.02
C GLN A 28 -14.14 10.02 0.46
N GLY A 29 -13.01 9.55 1.01
CA GLY A 29 -11.67 9.87 0.52
C GLY A 29 -11.46 9.36 -0.91
N VAL A 30 -11.87 8.12 -1.20
CA VAL A 30 -11.82 7.54 -2.55
C VAL A 30 -12.67 8.35 -3.53
N ALA A 31 -13.90 8.70 -3.14
CA ALA A 31 -14.80 9.49 -3.99
C ALA A 31 -14.24 10.90 -4.26
N ALA A 32 -13.60 11.52 -3.26
CA ALA A 32 -13.00 12.85 -3.40
C ALA A 32 -11.74 12.84 -4.29
N TYR A 33 -10.97 11.76 -4.29
CA TYR A 33 -9.62 11.71 -4.89
C TYR A 33 -9.56 12.18 -6.34
N ARG A 34 -10.57 11.89 -7.17
CA ARG A 34 -10.56 12.28 -8.60
C ARG A 34 -10.73 13.78 -8.84
N ARG A 35 -11.26 14.53 -7.87
CA ARG A 35 -11.65 15.95 -8.04
C ARG A 35 -10.98 16.88 -7.03
N ASP A 36 -10.61 16.37 -5.86
CA ASP A 36 -10.03 17.14 -4.77
C ASP A 36 -9.06 16.27 -3.96
N HIS A 37 -7.79 16.28 -4.38
CA HIS A 37 -6.72 15.52 -3.72
C HIS A 37 -6.50 15.95 -2.27
N ALA A 38 -6.64 17.26 -1.97
CA ALA A 38 -6.44 17.78 -0.63
C ALA A 38 -7.55 17.32 0.32
N ARG A 39 -8.80 17.25 -0.15
CA ARG A 39 -9.90 16.67 0.63
C ARG A 39 -9.72 15.17 0.85
N ALA A 40 -9.29 14.42 -0.18
CA ALA A 40 -9.02 12.99 -0.03
C ALA A 40 -7.95 12.72 1.02
N ASP A 41 -6.83 13.45 0.97
CA ASP A 41 -5.76 13.38 1.98
C ASP A 41 -6.29 13.64 3.40
N ARG A 42 -7.02 14.75 3.60
CA ARG A 42 -7.60 15.07 4.93
C ARG A 42 -8.51 13.96 5.46
N LEU A 43 -9.35 13.38 4.61
CA LEU A 43 -10.27 12.29 5.00
C LEU A 43 -9.50 11.03 5.41
N PHE A 44 -8.46 10.65 4.66
CA PHE A 44 -7.65 9.49 5.01
C PHE A 44 -6.81 9.73 6.27
N ARG A 45 -6.30 10.94 6.50
CA ARG A 45 -5.62 11.29 7.75
C ARG A 45 -6.56 11.27 8.94
N GLN A 46 -7.80 11.73 8.76
CA GLN A 46 -8.83 11.66 9.80
C GLN A 46 -9.13 10.21 10.16
N ALA A 47 -9.25 9.33 9.17
CA ALA A 47 -9.44 7.89 9.39
C ALA A 47 -8.24 7.28 10.15
N LEU A 48 -7.02 7.57 9.72
CA LEU A 48 -5.80 7.09 10.38
C LEU A 48 -5.68 7.60 11.84
N ALA A 49 -6.01 8.86 12.10
CA ALA A 49 -5.96 9.43 13.44
C ALA A 49 -7.02 8.81 14.37
N ALA A 50 -8.20 8.49 13.84
CA ALA A 50 -9.28 7.87 14.60
C ALA A 50 -9.03 6.38 14.88
N ALA A 51 -8.37 5.67 13.96
CA ALA A 51 -8.15 4.23 14.05
C ALA A 51 -6.76 3.83 13.51
N PRO A 52 -5.67 4.12 14.26
CA PRO A 52 -4.30 3.88 13.80
C PRO A 52 -3.95 2.39 13.62
N GLN A 53 -4.77 1.46 14.12
CA GLN A 53 -4.60 0.03 13.87
C GLN A 53 -5.20 -0.42 12.52
N GLU A 54 -6.01 0.40 11.85
CA GLU A 54 -6.70 -0.02 10.63
C GLU A 54 -5.76 0.13 9.43
N LEU A 55 -5.16 -0.98 9.00
CA LEU A 55 -4.18 -1.04 7.91
C LEU A 55 -4.63 -0.37 6.59
N PRO A 56 -5.92 -0.44 6.17
CA PRO A 56 -6.39 0.27 4.97
C PRO A 56 -6.17 1.79 4.99
N THR A 57 -6.11 2.41 6.17
CA THR A 57 -5.88 3.86 6.30
C THR A 57 -4.49 4.27 5.81
N TYR A 58 -3.45 3.49 6.15
CA TYR A 58 -2.10 3.66 5.64
C TYR A 58 -2.04 3.43 4.13
N PHE A 59 -2.68 2.35 3.65
CA PHE A 59 -2.74 2.02 2.23
C PHE A 59 -3.27 3.15 1.38
N CYS A 60 -4.41 3.74 1.77
CA CYS A 60 -5.00 4.85 1.04
C CYS A 60 -4.04 6.04 0.97
N LEU A 61 -3.45 6.44 2.11
CA LEU A 61 -2.53 7.58 2.18
C LEU A 61 -1.29 7.38 1.30
N TYR A 62 -0.50 6.33 1.52
CA TYR A 62 0.74 6.17 0.75
C TYR A 62 0.45 6.00 -0.75
N LYS A 63 -0.68 5.39 -1.11
CA LYS A 63 -1.08 5.20 -2.52
C LYS A 63 -1.35 6.55 -3.18
N ILE A 64 -2.13 7.42 -2.56
CA ILE A 64 -2.42 8.74 -3.15
C ILE A 64 -1.18 9.64 -3.20
N HIS A 65 -0.31 9.60 -2.20
CA HIS A 65 0.94 10.37 -2.20
C HIS A 65 1.91 9.88 -3.27
N THR A 66 2.00 8.56 -3.49
CA THR A 66 2.83 7.97 -4.55
C THR A 66 2.38 8.42 -5.94
N TYR A 67 1.06 8.45 -6.19
CA TYR A 67 0.51 8.89 -7.48
C TYR A 67 0.63 10.41 -7.70
N GLN A 68 0.58 11.21 -6.63
CA GLN A 68 0.78 12.65 -6.70
C GLN A 68 2.26 13.06 -6.79
N GLY A 69 3.20 12.13 -6.60
CA GLY A 69 4.63 12.42 -6.60
C GLY A 69 5.16 12.98 -5.27
N HIS A 70 4.36 12.95 -4.20
CA HIS A 70 4.77 13.30 -2.84
C HIS A 70 5.53 12.12 -2.20
N LEU A 71 6.67 11.76 -2.77
CA LEU A 71 7.33 10.46 -2.50
C LEU A 71 7.91 10.34 -1.08
N ASP A 72 8.37 11.44 -0.47
CA ASP A 72 8.84 11.41 0.92
C ASP A 72 7.71 11.10 1.89
N GLU A 73 6.55 11.70 1.65
CA GLU A 73 5.36 11.47 2.45
C GLU A 73 4.77 10.07 2.24
N ALA A 74 4.74 9.62 0.98
CA ALA A 74 4.35 8.26 0.65
C ALA A 74 5.23 7.24 1.39
N LYS A 75 6.55 7.44 1.37
CA LYS A 75 7.52 6.59 2.07
C LYS A 75 7.25 6.59 3.58
N ALA A 76 7.16 7.76 4.20
CA ALA A 76 6.96 7.87 5.65
C ALA A 76 5.68 7.16 6.12
N VAL A 77 4.57 7.32 5.39
CA VAL A 77 3.31 6.64 5.71
C VAL A 77 3.43 5.13 5.47
N ALA A 78 4.06 4.69 4.39
CA ALA A 78 4.24 3.28 4.11
C ALA A 78 5.15 2.60 5.15
N GLU A 79 6.18 3.26 5.65
CA GLU A 79 7.03 2.74 6.74
C GLU A 79 6.23 2.57 8.04
N LEU A 80 5.38 3.53 8.40
CA LEU A 80 4.49 3.41 9.57
C LEU A 80 3.49 2.26 9.39
N GLY A 81 2.89 2.14 8.21
CA GLY A 81 1.97 1.05 7.90
C GLY A 81 2.65 -0.32 7.91
N LEU A 82 3.92 -0.40 7.47
CA LEU A 82 4.71 -1.62 7.52
C LEU A 82 4.97 -2.06 8.96
N ILE A 83 5.36 -1.13 9.83
CA ILE A 83 5.62 -1.39 11.25
C ILE A 83 4.35 -1.87 11.95
N GLU A 84 3.21 -1.21 11.69
CA GLU A 84 1.93 -1.60 12.31
C GLU A 84 1.46 -2.97 11.81
N ALA A 85 1.58 -3.25 10.51
CA ALA A 85 1.25 -4.56 9.96
C ALA A 85 2.14 -5.67 10.52
N ALA A 86 3.44 -5.42 10.64
CA ALA A 86 4.38 -6.34 11.26
C ALA A 86 4.02 -6.61 12.74
N ARG A 87 3.68 -5.55 13.49
CA ARG A 87 3.24 -5.65 14.88
C ARG A 87 2.00 -6.54 15.01
N GLN A 88 0.99 -6.35 14.15
CA GLN A 88 -0.22 -7.17 14.14
C GLN A 88 0.03 -8.61 13.71
N ALA A 89 1.00 -8.86 12.84
CA ALA A 89 1.43 -10.19 12.43
C ALA A 89 2.36 -10.89 13.46
N GLY A 90 2.76 -10.19 14.53
CA GLY A 90 3.72 -10.71 15.52
C GLY A 90 5.15 -10.81 14.98
N TRP A 91 5.51 -10.01 13.98
CA TRP A 91 6.81 -9.98 13.35
C TRP A 91 7.70 -8.85 13.90
N SER A 92 9.00 -8.93 13.62
CA SER A 92 9.94 -7.84 13.92
C SER A 92 9.54 -6.57 13.17
N SER A 93 9.75 -5.40 13.77
CA SER A 93 9.58 -4.12 13.06
C SER A 93 10.63 -3.91 11.97
N ASP A 94 11.73 -4.65 12.01
CA ASP A 94 12.75 -4.68 10.96
C ASP A 94 12.47 -5.84 10.01
N TRP A 95 12.03 -5.51 8.79
CA TRP A 95 11.68 -6.48 7.77
C TRP A 95 12.85 -7.37 7.34
N ARG A 96 14.09 -6.94 7.58
CA ARG A 96 15.30 -7.74 7.31
C ARG A 96 15.38 -8.99 8.19
N GLN A 97 14.60 -9.04 9.27
CA GLN A 97 14.56 -10.15 10.22
C GLN A 97 13.36 -11.08 10.00
N TRP A 98 12.53 -10.82 8.99
CA TRP A 98 11.37 -11.66 8.71
C TRP A 98 11.81 -13.02 8.15
N ALA A 99 11.08 -14.06 8.54
CA ALA A 99 11.26 -15.40 8.02
C ALA A 99 10.16 -15.75 7.00
N PRO A 100 10.43 -16.60 6.00
CA PRO A 100 9.41 -17.12 5.11
C PRO A 100 8.35 -17.91 5.88
N HIS A 101 7.11 -17.86 5.39
CA HIS A 101 5.98 -18.60 5.94
C HIS A 101 5.32 -19.41 4.82
N ASP A 102 4.98 -20.68 5.10
CA ASP A 102 4.27 -21.58 4.18
C ASP A 102 3.11 -22.27 4.92
N PRO A 103 1.84 -21.98 4.60
CA PRO A 103 1.40 -21.05 3.54
C PRO A 103 1.72 -19.59 3.86
N LEU A 104 1.73 -18.75 2.82
CA LEU A 104 1.86 -17.30 2.97
C LEU A 104 0.74 -16.78 3.89
N PRO A 105 1.05 -15.89 4.85
CA PRO A 105 0.05 -15.39 5.79
C PRO A 105 -1.01 -14.55 5.07
N ASP A 106 -2.23 -14.61 5.60
CA ASP A 106 -3.31 -13.68 5.27
C ASP A 106 -3.29 -12.44 6.19
N GLY A 107 -4.26 -11.54 6.02
CA GLY A 107 -4.45 -10.39 6.90
C GLY A 107 -3.22 -9.48 6.99
N ALA A 108 -2.81 -9.16 8.22
CA ALA A 108 -1.70 -8.24 8.49
C ALA A 108 -0.36 -8.69 7.90
N GLY A 109 -0.05 -9.99 7.92
CA GLY A 109 1.18 -10.51 7.31
C GLY A 109 1.21 -10.28 5.79
N ARG A 110 0.08 -10.54 5.12
CA ARG A 110 -0.05 -10.25 3.68
C ARG A 110 0.07 -8.76 3.38
N PHE A 111 -0.55 -7.93 4.22
CA PHE A 111 -0.46 -6.48 4.11
C PHE A 111 0.99 -6.02 4.26
N ALA A 112 1.73 -6.53 5.24
CA ALA A 112 3.13 -6.19 5.48
C ALA A 112 4.00 -6.47 4.24
N LEU A 113 3.86 -7.64 3.60
CA LEU A 113 4.55 -7.98 2.35
C LEU A 113 4.13 -7.06 1.20
N TYR A 114 2.84 -6.73 1.09
CA TYR A 114 2.34 -5.81 0.09
C TYR A 114 2.91 -4.40 0.28
N THR A 115 3.03 -3.91 1.51
CA THR A 115 3.60 -2.61 1.85
C THR A 115 5.11 -2.58 1.62
N LEU A 116 5.84 -3.67 1.91
CA LEU A 116 7.26 -3.78 1.58
C LEU A 116 7.48 -3.66 0.06
N LYS A 117 6.63 -4.28 -0.75
CA LYS A 117 6.63 -4.09 -2.21
C LYS A 117 6.35 -2.64 -2.60
N ALA A 118 5.38 -1.99 -1.95
CA ALA A 118 5.08 -0.59 -2.22
C ALA A 118 6.27 0.33 -1.90
N LEU A 119 6.98 0.08 -0.80
CA LEU A 119 8.22 0.79 -0.46
C LEU A 119 9.30 0.59 -1.53
N ALA A 120 9.50 -0.64 -2.01
CA ALA A 120 10.44 -0.88 -3.11
C ALA A 120 10.10 -0.02 -4.35
N PHE A 121 8.82 0.04 -4.73
CA PHE A 121 8.38 0.88 -5.83
C PHE A 121 8.57 2.39 -5.55
N ILE A 122 8.30 2.86 -4.33
CA ILE A 122 8.53 4.25 -3.93
C ILE A 122 10.02 4.59 -4.02
N HIS A 123 10.92 3.71 -3.58
CA HIS A 123 12.36 3.90 -3.69
C HIS A 123 12.83 3.99 -5.15
N LEU A 124 12.30 3.15 -6.06
CA LEU A 124 12.57 3.29 -7.50
C LEU A 124 12.13 4.66 -8.03
N ARG A 125 10.93 5.11 -7.65
CA ARG A 125 10.40 6.43 -8.06
C ARG A 125 11.22 7.59 -7.50
N LYS A 126 11.92 7.39 -6.37
CA LYS A 126 12.83 8.35 -5.75
C LYS A 126 14.24 8.32 -6.31
N ASN A 127 14.50 7.52 -7.36
CA ASN A 127 15.83 7.30 -7.92
C ASN A 127 16.81 6.70 -6.90
N ASP A 128 16.31 5.81 -6.05
CA ASP A 128 17.07 5.04 -5.07
C ASP A 128 16.92 3.53 -5.34
N PRO A 129 17.58 3.02 -6.40
CA PRO A 129 17.45 1.63 -6.81
C PRO A 129 18.07 0.65 -5.82
N GLU A 130 19.09 1.05 -5.05
CA GLU A 130 19.76 0.17 -4.09
C GLU A 130 18.80 -0.31 -3.00
N SER A 131 18.07 0.62 -2.37
CA SER A 131 17.05 0.29 -1.36
C SER A 131 15.93 -0.58 -1.95
N ALA A 132 15.51 -0.30 -3.18
CA ALA A 132 14.48 -1.08 -3.85
C ALA A 132 14.92 -2.53 -4.09
N VAL A 133 16.15 -2.74 -4.58
CA VAL A 133 16.73 -4.06 -4.82
C VAL A 133 16.82 -4.87 -3.53
N GLU A 134 17.22 -4.24 -2.42
CA GLU A 134 17.29 -4.90 -1.11
C GLU A 134 15.92 -5.44 -0.66
N MET A 135 14.88 -4.61 -0.76
CA MET A 135 13.51 -4.99 -0.42
C MET A 135 12.96 -6.09 -1.35
N LEU A 136 13.26 -6.02 -2.64
CA LEU A 136 12.85 -7.02 -3.62
C LEU A 136 13.55 -8.36 -3.41
N ALA A 137 14.82 -8.35 -2.99
CA ALA A 137 15.55 -9.56 -2.63
C ALA A 137 14.92 -10.24 -1.41
N ALA A 138 14.51 -9.48 -0.39
CA ALA A 138 13.78 -10.02 0.75
C ALA A 138 12.41 -10.59 0.33
N LEU A 139 11.64 -9.86 -0.48
CA LEU A 139 10.35 -10.35 -0.99
C LEU A 139 10.47 -11.66 -1.77
N ARG A 140 11.56 -11.85 -2.54
CA ARG A 140 11.83 -13.11 -3.23
C ARG A 140 12.01 -14.29 -2.28
N GLN A 141 12.55 -14.07 -1.08
CA GLN A 141 12.69 -15.11 -0.05
C GLN A 141 11.39 -15.32 0.72
N LEU A 142 10.68 -14.24 1.06
CA LEU A 142 9.48 -14.25 1.90
C LEU A 142 8.22 -14.70 1.17
N ASP A 143 8.10 -14.38 -0.11
CA ASP A 143 7.02 -14.76 -1.02
C ASP A 143 7.63 -15.29 -2.34
N PRO A 144 8.19 -16.51 -2.36
CA PRO A 144 8.81 -17.07 -3.56
C PRO A 144 7.86 -17.21 -4.75
N SER A 145 6.55 -17.30 -4.49
CA SER A 145 5.52 -17.42 -5.52
C SER A 145 5.19 -16.10 -6.21
N GLY A 146 5.54 -14.96 -5.60
CA GLY A 146 5.16 -13.64 -6.08
C GLY A 146 3.68 -13.32 -5.89
N ALA A 147 3.01 -13.95 -4.92
CA ALA A 147 1.59 -13.78 -4.63
C ALA A 147 1.19 -12.32 -4.31
N VAL A 148 2.10 -11.50 -3.76
CA VAL A 148 1.84 -10.06 -3.55
C VAL A 148 2.19 -9.19 -4.77
N GLY A 149 2.69 -9.79 -5.85
CA GLY A 149 2.97 -9.12 -7.13
C GLY A 149 4.28 -8.34 -7.16
N TRP A 150 5.26 -8.69 -6.32
CA TRP A 150 6.58 -8.07 -6.34
C TRP A 150 7.40 -8.32 -7.63
N PRO A 151 7.23 -9.42 -8.40
CA PRO A 151 8.01 -9.63 -9.63
C PRO A 151 7.86 -8.52 -10.67
N VAL A 152 6.69 -7.86 -10.72
CA VAL A 152 6.46 -6.71 -11.63
C VAL A 152 7.36 -5.52 -11.25
N VAL A 153 7.52 -5.25 -9.95
CA VAL A 153 8.39 -4.17 -9.46
C VAL A 153 9.86 -4.52 -9.69
N ALA A 154 10.23 -5.79 -9.53
CA ALA A 154 11.58 -6.26 -9.86
C ALA A 154 11.93 -6.05 -11.34
N ALA A 155 11.01 -6.39 -12.26
CA ALA A 155 11.23 -6.15 -13.69
C ALA A 155 11.40 -4.67 -14.03
N LEU A 156 10.72 -3.76 -13.31
CA LEU A 156 10.91 -2.32 -13.46
C LEU A 156 12.30 -1.87 -12.98
N ALA A 157 12.79 -2.43 -11.85
CA ALA A 157 14.12 -2.14 -11.34
C ALA A 157 15.21 -2.58 -12.33
N ASP A 158 15.07 -3.78 -12.90
CA ASP A 158 16.02 -4.32 -13.89
C ASP A 158 16.07 -3.44 -15.16
N GLY A 159 14.93 -2.91 -15.60
CA GLY A 159 14.86 -2.03 -16.76
C GLY A 159 15.53 -0.66 -16.56
N LEU A 160 15.63 -0.16 -15.33
CA LEU A 160 16.30 1.10 -14.99
C LEU A 160 17.84 0.93 -14.85
N GLY A 161 18.33 -0.28 -14.61
CA GLY A 161 19.76 -0.58 -14.46
C GLY A 161 20.47 -0.93 -15.77
N ALA A 162 19.76 -0.97 -16.90
CA ALA A 162 20.28 -1.37 -18.21
C ALA A 162 20.77 -0.19 -19.08
N GLU A 163 20.92 1.01 -18.52
CA GLU A 163 21.42 2.22 -19.20
C GLU A 163 22.90 2.52 -18.91
#